data_AF-A0A1H1UTQ3-F1
#
_entry.id   AF-A0A1H1UTQ3-F1
#
_cell.length_a   1.000
_cell.length_b   1.000
_cell.length_c   1.000
_cell.angle_alpha   90.00
_cell.angle_beta   90.00
_cell.angle_gamma   90.00
#
_symmetry.space_group_name_H-M   'P 1'
#
loop_
_entity.id
_entity.type
_entity.pdbx_description
1 polymer ?
#
loop_
_entity_poly.entity_id
_entity_poly.type
_entity_poly.pdbx_seq_one_letter_code
_entity_poly.pdbx_strand_id
1 'polypeptide(L)'
;MDTIHLRVRDGQVEDAGSWLYVWVRAGGEVVHVGGTGLAPQVRTWLHLHHDDPAVGRVAARHPGAATEALDVHACRIPDGVDRAAARAELVARLAARGRLGAAYVGEPPEPVDSPDEVRRVVDEVEQELRDVLGA
;
A
#
# COMPACT_ATOMS: atom_id res chain seq x y z
N MET A 1 -7.24 30.04 3.36
CA MET A 1 -8.14 28.96 3.83
C MET A 1 -8.33 28.06 2.65
N ASP A 2 -7.88 26.82 2.75
CA ASP A 2 -8.02 25.86 1.66
C ASP A 2 -9.37 25.17 1.80
N THR A 3 -10.10 25.04 0.69
CA THR A 3 -11.42 24.41 0.65
C THR A 3 -11.38 23.24 -0.33
N ILE A 4 -11.90 22.10 0.10
CA ILE A 4 -11.98 20.88 -0.71
C ILE A 4 -13.46 20.53 -0.88
N HIS A 5 -13.86 20.20 -2.11
CA HIS A 5 -15.22 19.74 -2.41
C HIS A 5 -15.20 18.22 -2.64
N LEU A 6 -15.93 17.49 -1.80
CA LEU A 6 -16.09 16.04 -1.90
C LEU A 6 -17.53 15.71 -2.29
N ARG A 7 -17.69 14.87 -3.32
CA ARG A 7 -18.99 14.37 -3.74
C ARG A 7 -19.25 13.04 -3.05
N VAL A 8 -20.39 12.92 -2.39
CA VAL A 8 -20.83 11.69 -1.72
C VAL A 8 -22.15 11.22 -2.34
N ARG A 9 -22.16 10.00 -2.87
CA ARG A 9 -23.33 9.34 -3.48
C ARG A 9 -23.35 7.88 -3.07
N ASP A 10 -24.52 7.37 -2.73
CA ASP A 10 -24.72 5.96 -2.34
C ASP A 10 -23.77 5.46 -1.23
N GLY A 11 -23.45 6.35 -0.28
CA GLY A 11 -22.52 6.05 0.82
C GLY A 11 -21.04 6.00 0.42
N GLN A 12 -20.68 6.38 -0.81
CA GLN A 12 -19.32 6.39 -1.34
C GLN A 12 -18.85 7.82 -1.63
N VAL A 13 -17.57 8.08 -1.40
CA VAL A 13 -16.90 9.30 -1.88
C VAL A 13 -16.54 9.07 -3.35
N GLU A 14 -17.11 9.86 -4.26
CA GLU A 14 -16.75 9.80 -5.68
C GLU A 14 -15.28 10.20 -5.87
N ASP A 15 -14.62 9.58 -6.86
CA ASP A 15 -13.23 9.85 -7.22
C ASP A 15 -12.17 9.59 -6.13
N ALA A 16 -12.52 8.90 -5.03
CA ALA A 16 -11.55 8.51 -4.01
C ALA A 16 -10.41 7.62 -4.59
N GLY A 17 -10.72 6.91 -5.69
CA GLY A 17 -9.80 6.09 -6.48
C GLY A 17 -9.42 4.78 -5.80
N SER A 18 -8.77 3.90 -6.56
CA SER A 18 -8.15 2.68 -6.06
C SER A 18 -6.64 2.83 -6.02
N TRP A 19 -6.01 2.47 -4.90
CA TRP A 19 -4.58 2.68 -4.67
C TRP A 19 -3.90 1.41 -4.15
N LEU A 20 -2.68 1.18 -4.61
CA LEU A 20 -1.69 0.35 -3.93
C LEU A 20 -0.63 1.26 -3.32
N TYR A 21 -0.08 0.87 -2.18
CA TYR A 21 0.99 1.62 -1.55
C TYR A 21 1.95 0.72 -0.80
N VAL A 22 3.21 1.16 -0.74
CA VAL A 22 4.28 0.52 0.01
C VAL A 22 4.85 1.50 1.03
N TRP A 23 5.14 1.00 2.22
CA TRP A 23 5.91 1.70 3.24
C TRP A 23 7.34 1.20 3.15
N VAL A 24 8.28 2.13 3.07
CA VAL A 24 9.68 1.84 2.78
C VAL A 24 10.55 2.52 3.82
N ARG A 25 11.53 1.79 4.36
CA ARG A 25 12.58 2.34 5.20
C ARG A 25 13.72 2.86 4.31
N ALA A 26 14.51 3.80 4.82
CA ALA A 26 15.79 4.18 4.21
C ALA A 26 16.59 2.93 3.78
N GLY A 27 17.01 2.88 2.51
CA GLY A 27 17.69 1.73 1.92
C GLY A 27 16.79 0.78 1.12
N GLY A 28 15.48 1.04 1.02
CA GLY A 28 14.57 0.33 0.11
C GLY A 28 13.90 -0.91 0.69
N GLU A 29 14.00 -1.13 2.01
CA GLU A 29 13.34 -2.24 2.70
C GLU A 29 11.84 -1.96 2.86
N VAL A 30 10.99 -2.87 2.38
CA VAL A 30 9.53 -2.72 2.46
C VAL A 30 9.00 -3.25 3.79
N VAL A 31 8.35 -2.38 4.57
CA VAL A 31 7.82 -2.71 5.90
C VAL A 31 6.31 -3.01 5.88
N HIS A 32 5.57 -2.48 4.91
CA HIS A 32 4.14 -2.74 4.77
C HIS A 32 3.71 -2.54 3.31
N VAL A 33 2.82 -3.40 2.81
CA VAL A 33 2.12 -3.20 1.53
C VAL A 33 0.63 -3.17 1.81
N GLY A 34 -0.06 -2.19 1.25
CA GLY A 34 -1.48 -2.03 1.43
C GLY A 34 -2.20 -1.65 0.15
N GLY A 35 -3.51 -1.80 0.19
CA GLY A 35 -4.42 -1.26 -0.81
C GLY A 35 -5.51 -0.46 -0.13
N THR A 36 -5.96 0.63 -0.73
CA THR A 36 -7.06 1.44 -0.19
C THR A 36 -7.94 2.05 -1.28
N GLY A 37 -9.21 2.30 -0.91
CA GLY A 37 -10.13 3.15 -1.66
C GLY A 37 -10.23 4.56 -1.09
N LEU A 38 -9.33 4.93 -0.17
CA LEU A 38 -9.22 6.27 0.42
C LEU A 38 -8.02 6.98 -0.19
N ALA A 39 -7.97 8.31 -0.02
CA ALA A 39 -6.74 9.06 -0.26
C ALA A 39 -5.58 8.42 0.56
N PRO A 40 -4.41 8.16 -0.05
CA PRO A 40 -3.29 7.52 0.63
C PRO A 40 -2.90 8.21 1.93
N GLN A 41 -2.93 9.56 1.97
CA GLN A 41 -2.61 10.35 3.17
C GLN A 41 -3.56 10.01 4.34
N VAL A 42 -4.86 9.85 4.07
CA VAL A 42 -5.85 9.47 5.08
C VAL A 42 -5.57 8.05 5.58
N ARG A 43 -5.30 7.11 4.67
CA ARG A 43 -5.03 5.73 5.07
C ARG A 43 -3.72 5.60 5.86
N THR A 44 -2.69 6.35 5.47
CA THR A 44 -1.42 6.44 6.20
C THR A 44 -1.62 6.98 7.61
N TRP A 45 -2.38 8.08 7.76
CA TRP A 45 -2.71 8.62 9.08
C TRP A 45 -3.45 7.60 9.95
N LEU A 46 -4.44 6.89 9.40
CA LEU A 46 -5.18 5.85 10.13
C LEU A 46 -4.27 4.71 10.60
N HIS A 47 -3.32 4.28 9.78
CA HIS A 47 -2.35 3.24 10.17
C HIS A 47 -1.45 3.62 11.34
N LEU A 48 -1.22 4.93 11.54
CA LEU A 48 -0.36 5.47 12.59
C LEU A 48 -1.11 5.80 13.88
N HIS A 49 -2.38 6.17 13.79
CA HIS A 49 -3.08 6.87 14.89
C HIS A 49 -4.39 6.23 15.33
N HIS A 50 -4.93 5.27 14.59
CA HIS A 50 -6.20 4.65 14.97
C HIS A 50 -6.00 3.56 16.03
N ASP A 51 -6.83 3.55 17.08
CA ASP A 51 -6.67 2.64 18.24
C ASP A 51 -6.99 1.17 17.90
N ASP A 52 -7.93 0.92 16.97
CA ASP A 52 -8.19 -0.44 16.48
C ASP A 52 -6.96 -1.00 15.74
N PRO A 53 -6.33 -2.10 16.21
CA PRO A 53 -5.11 -2.65 15.63
C PRO A 53 -5.29 -3.24 14.21
N ALA A 54 -6.51 -3.45 13.74
CA ALA A 54 -6.77 -3.81 12.35
C ALA A 54 -6.70 -2.59 11.42
N VAL A 55 -7.04 -1.40 11.94
CA VAL A 55 -7.01 -0.11 11.23
C VAL A 55 -5.65 0.57 11.39
N GLY A 56 -5.18 0.74 12.64
CA GLY A 56 -3.86 1.23 13.05
C GLY A 56 -2.75 0.20 12.89
N ARG A 57 -2.79 -0.60 11.82
CA ARG A 57 -2.03 -1.85 11.70
C ARG A 57 -0.52 -1.64 11.80
N VAL A 58 0.00 -0.57 11.18
CA VAL A 58 1.44 -0.29 11.17
C VAL A 58 1.91 0.08 12.57
N ALA A 59 1.26 1.04 13.25
CA ALA A 59 1.62 1.39 14.62
C ALA A 59 1.48 0.22 15.61
N ALA A 60 0.44 -0.60 15.43
CA ALA A 60 0.19 -1.73 16.32
C ALA A 60 1.20 -2.89 16.17
N ARG A 61 1.85 -3.02 15.00
CA ARG A 61 2.64 -4.22 14.66
C ARG A 61 4.08 -3.95 14.24
N HIS A 62 4.43 -2.69 13.93
CA HIS A 62 5.80 -2.24 13.67
C HIS A 62 6.24 -1.30 14.81
N PRO A 63 6.98 -1.79 15.82
CA PRO A 63 7.33 -1.00 17.00
C PRO A 63 8.08 0.32 16.69
N GLY A 64 8.79 0.38 15.56
CA GLY A 64 9.51 1.57 15.11
C GLY A 64 8.64 2.60 14.39
N ALA A 65 7.36 2.34 14.12
CA ALA A 65 6.53 3.20 13.25
C ALA A 65 6.40 4.65 13.73
N ALA A 66 6.52 4.90 15.04
CA ALA A 66 6.40 6.23 15.61
C ALA A 66 7.71 7.06 15.55
N THR A 67 8.86 6.42 15.33
CA THR A 67 10.18 7.06 15.48
C THR A 67 11.09 6.87 14.27
N GLU A 68 10.87 5.83 13.47
CA GLU A 68 11.62 5.59 12.24
C GLU A 68 11.15 6.52 11.11
N ALA A 69 12.10 6.96 10.29
CA ALA A 69 11.79 7.61 9.02
C ALA A 69 11.31 6.55 8.02
N LEU A 70 10.04 6.63 7.65
CA LEU A 70 9.39 5.75 6.69
C LEU A 70 8.74 6.61 5.60
N ASP A 71 8.97 6.24 4.35
CA ASP A 71 8.32 6.84 3.19
C ASP A 71 7.14 5.97 2.75
N VAL A 72 6.05 6.61 2.31
CA VAL A 72 4.90 5.91 1.72
C VAL A 72 4.78 6.28 0.25
N HIS A 73 5.00 5.30 -0.61
CA HIS A 73 4.82 5.45 -2.05
C HIS A 73 3.48 4.84 -2.45
N ALA A 74 2.60 5.64 -3.03
CA ALA A 74 1.26 5.23 -3.42
C ALA A 74 1.06 5.39 -4.93
N CYS A 75 0.63 4.31 -5.58
CA CYS A 75 0.32 4.26 -7.00
C CYS A 75 -1.19 4.07 -7.16
N ARG A 76 -1.80 4.92 -7.99
CA ARG A 76 -3.21 4.76 -8.36
C ARG A 76 -3.31 3.57 -9.32
N ILE A 77 -4.27 2.68 -9.09
CA ILE A 77 -4.58 1.57 -9.98
C ILE A 77 -5.95 1.81 -10.64
N PRO A 78 -6.23 1.20 -11.80
CA PRO A 78 -7.55 1.30 -12.44
C PRO A 78 -8.67 0.77 -11.52
N ASP A 79 -9.83 1.46 -11.50
CA ASP A 79 -10.92 1.15 -10.57
C ASP A 79 -11.60 -0.23 -10.82
N GLY A 80 -11.38 -0.83 -11.99
CA GLY A 80 -11.87 -2.18 -12.34
C GLY A 80 -10.96 -3.33 -11.91
N VAL A 81 -9.75 -3.04 -11.44
CA VAL A 81 -8.76 -4.05 -11.04
C VAL A 81 -9.01 -4.46 -9.60
N ASP A 82 -9.03 -5.77 -9.34
CA ASP A 82 -9.12 -6.30 -7.98
C ASP A 82 -7.89 -5.88 -7.17
N ARG A 83 -8.10 -4.90 -6.29
CA ARG A 83 -7.07 -4.34 -5.43
C ARG A 83 -6.48 -5.36 -4.45
N ALA A 84 -7.28 -6.32 -3.98
CA ALA A 84 -6.79 -7.35 -3.07
C ALA A 84 -5.86 -8.31 -3.81
N ALA A 85 -6.26 -8.75 -5.02
CA ALA A 85 -5.42 -9.57 -5.88
C ALA A 85 -4.12 -8.83 -6.27
N ALA A 86 -4.21 -7.56 -6.68
CA ALA A 86 -3.05 -6.76 -7.04
C ALA A 86 -2.09 -6.52 -5.86
N ARG A 87 -2.64 -6.33 -4.64
CA ARG A 87 -1.83 -6.28 -3.42
C ARG A 87 -1.09 -7.60 -3.18
N ALA A 88 -1.79 -8.73 -3.26
CA ALA A 88 -1.19 -10.04 -3.02
C ALA A 88 -0.09 -10.37 -4.04
N GLU A 89 -0.33 -10.07 -5.31
CA GLU A 89 0.66 -10.15 -6.40
C GLU A 89 1.90 -9.30 -6.11
N LEU A 90 1.72 -8.03 -5.75
CA LEU A 90 2.85 -7.15 -5.41
C LEU A 90 3.64 -7.68 -4.20
N VAL A 91 2.97 -8.16 -3.15
CA VAL A 91 3.63 -8.74 -1.97
C VAL A 91 4.45 -9.98 -2.34
N ALA A 92 3.88 -10.90 -3.12
CA ALA A 92 4.57 -12.11 -3.55
C ALA A 92 5.84 -11.78 -4.36
N ARG A 93 5.75 -10.80 -5.26
CA ARG A 93 6.86 -10.35 -6.09
C ARG A 93 7.97 -9.64 -5.32
N LEU A 94 7.61 -8.78 -4.36
CA LEU A 94 8.58 -8.14 -3.47
C LEU A 94 9.27 -9.18 -2.58
N ALA A 95 8.55 -10.19 -2.11
CA ALA A 95 9.11 -11.30 -1.34
C ALA A 95 10.11 -12.12 -2.16
N ALA A 96 9.76 -12.49 -3.39
CA ALA A 96 10.63 -13.24 -4.29
C ALA A 96 11.95 -12.50 -4.61
N ARG A 97 11.92 -11.16 -4.56
CA ARG A 97 13.09 -10.28 -4.75
C ARG A 97 13.83 -9.96 -3.44
N GLY A 98 13.41 -10.52 -2.31
CA GLY A 98 14.02 -10.27 -1.00
C GLY A 98 13.87 -8.83 -0.52
N ARG A 99 12.81 -8.13 -0.94
CA ARG A 99 12.55 -6.73 -0.58
C ARG A 99 11.67 -6.55 0.65
N LEU A 100 10.91 -7.59 1.04
CA LEU A 100 10.15 -7.53 2.29
C LEU A 100 11.10 -7.57 3.47
N GLY A 101 10.95 -6.61 4.37
CA GLY A 101 11.76 -6.51 5.56
C GLY A 101 11.52 -7.62 6.56
N ALA A 102 12.49 -7.85 7.45
CA ALA A 102 12.39 -8.90 8.46
C ALA A 102 11.22 -8.66 9.43
N ALA A 103 10.86 -7.39 9.65
CA ALA A 103 9.73 -6.96 10.48
C ALA A 103 8.50 -6.57 9.63
N TYR A 104 8.35 -7.15 8.43
CA TYR A 104 7.24 -6.85 7.54
C TYR A 104 5.88 -7.05 8.24
N VAL A 105 5.03 -6.02 8.15
CA VAL A 105 3.67 -6.02 8.67
C VAL A 105 2.71 -6.27 7.52
N GLY A 106 2.11 -7.46 7.49
CA GLY A 106 1.13 -7.80 6.48
C GLY A 106 0.71 -9.26 6.55
N GLU A 107 -0.06 -9.68 5.56
CA GLU A 107 -0.24 -11.11 5.31
C GLU A 107 1.07 -11.68 4.76
N PRO A 108 1.50 -12.88 5.20
CA PRO A 108 2.66 -13.54 4.63
C PRO A 108 2.52 -13.67 3.10
N PRO A 109 3.64 -13.57 2.35
CA PRO A 109 3.60 -13.83 0.92
C PRO A 109 3.19 -15.28 0.67
N GLU A 110 2.14 -15.47 -0.11
CA GLU A 110 1.69 -16.77 -0.59
C GLU A 110 1.88 -16.86 -2.11
N PRO A 111 2.01 -18.06 -2.68
CA PRO A 111 1.93 -18.24 -4.12
C PRO A 111 0.59 -17.73 -4.65
N VAL A 112 0.65 -16.90 -5.69
CA VAL A 112 -0.52 -16.28 -6.31
C VAL A 112 -0.55 -16.63 -7.79
N ASP A 113 -1.74 -16.92 -8.30
CA ASP A 113 -2.02 -17.03 -9.73
C ASP A 113 -2.99 -15.93 -10.13
N SER A 114 -2.44 -14.73 -10.31
CA SER A 114 -3.23 -13.54 -10.62
C SER A 114 -3.59 -13.47 -12.11
N PRO A 115 -4.78 -12.96 -12.48
CA PRO A 115 -5.12 -12.69 -13.87
C PRO A 115 -4.10 -11.76 -14.56
N ASP A 116 -3.97 -11.88 -15.88
CA ASP A 116 -3.03 -11.05 -16.67
C ASP A 116 -3.20 -9.55 -16.49
N GLU A 117 -4.44 -9.11 -16.29
CA GLU A 117 -4.75 -7.70 -16.02
C GLU A 117 -4.12 -7.24 -14.69
N VAL A 118 -4.24 -8.05 -13.64
CA VAL A 118 -3.61 -7.78 -12.34
C VAL A 118 -2.09 -7.78 -12.47
N ARG A 119 -1.53 -8.78 -13.17
CA ARG A 119 -0.08 -8.87 -13.39
C ARG A 119 0.48 -7.63 -14.09
N ARG A 120 -0.19 -7.15 -15.14
CA ARG A 120 0.20 -5.95 -15.89
C ARG A 120 0.18 -4.69 -15.02
N VAL A 121 -0.87 -4.50 -14.23
CA VAL A 121 -0.96 -3.35 -13.32
C VAL A 121 0.16 -3.40 -12.27
N VAL A 122 0.47 -4.59 -11.76
CA VAL A 122 1.60 -4.74 -10.82
C VAL A 122 2.94 -4.52 -11.49
N ASP A 123 3.13 -4.88 -12.76
CA ASP A 123 4.34 -4.54 -13.53
C ASP A 123 4.55 -3.01 -13.58
N GLU A 124 3.48 -2.25 -13.86
CA GLU A 124 3.50 -0.79 -13.89
C GLU A 124 3.82 -0.21 -12.49
N VAL A 125 3.19 -0.74 -11.44
CA VAL A 125 3.48 -0.32 -10.05
C VAL A 125 4.93 -0.62 -9.68
N GLU A 126 5.46 -1.80 -10.01
CA GLU A 126 6.87 -2.14 -9.75
C GLU A 126 7.84 -1.24 -10.53
N GLN A 127 7.46 -0.82 -11.74
CA GLN A 127 8.24 0.12 -12.54
C GLN A 127 8.30 1.50 -11.88
N GLU A 128 7.20 2.00 -11.34
CA GLU A 128 7.14 3.26 -10.58
C GLU A 128 7.93 3.16 -9.25
N LEU A 129 7.91 1.99 -8.61
CA LEU A 129 8.63 1.76 -7.35
C LEU A 129 10.14 1.50 -7.53
N ARG A 130 10.64 1.34 -8.75
CA ARG A 130 12.05 0.97 -9.00
C ARG A 130 13.02 1.97 -8.38
N ASP A 131 12.78 3.27 -8.61
CA ASP A 131 13.68 4.34 -8.19
C ASP A 131 13.73 4.49 -6.66
N VAL A 132 12.65 4.14 -5.97
CA VAL A 132 12.53 4.22 -4.50
C VAL A 132 12.96 2.96 -3.79
N LEU A 133 12.97 1.81 -4.47
CA LEU A 133 13.48 0.54 -3.95
C LEU A 133 14.96 0.29 -4.29
N GLY A 134 15.64 1.26 -4.90
CA GLY A 134 17.08 1.22 -5.18
C GLY A 134 17.51 0.10 -6.14
N ALA A 135 16.75 -0.11 -7.22
CA ALA A 135 17.03 -1.13 -8.25
C ALA A 135 17.46 -0.51 -9.59
#